data_AF-A0A7S3M442-F1
#
_entry.id   AF-A0A7S3M442-F1
#
_cell.length_a   1.000
_cell.length_b   1.000
_cell.length_c   1.000
_cell.angle_alpha   90.00
_cell.angle_beta   90.00
_cell.angle_gamma   90.00
#
_symmetry.space_group_name_H-M   'P 1'
#
loop_
_entity.id
_entity.type
_entity.pdbx_description
1 polymer ?
#
loop_
_entity_poly.entity_id
_entity_poly.type
_entity_poly.pdbx_seq_one_letter_code
_entity_poly.pdbx_strand_id
1 'polypeptide(L)'
;RAAVSNETRAAVPLRGLENQASLSPHIPEGTTSPDYVREPAPGDREMAPTLRLDIFANEYGLGDVLLMKIDTEGHDFEALQGAEGLLRERRVAALTFEIAGQMNSDFFRIHKERHFGHPLPPRQRRGPLAEPNLRFMVRWLGDRGFDSFLLGSRSLVPLVGIWWDTSYEVCAERRDLPCWYDVLALTRALPDSIGSGGGRSGGSDV
;
A
#
# COMPACT_ATOMS: atom_id res chain seq x y z
N ARG A 1 16.76 -12.72 -2.47
CA ARG A 1 15.85 -11.56 -2.68
C ARG A 1 14.45 -12.07 -2.41
N ALA A 2 13.70 -11.44 -1.52
CA ALA A 2 12.33 -11.83 -1.19
C ALA A 2 11.40 -10.64 -1.41
N ALA A 3 10.19 -10.91 -1.88
CA ALA A 3 9.11 -9.94 -1.94
C ALA A 3 8.39 -9.89 -0.59
N VAL A 4 7.80 -8.75 -0.24
CA VAL A 4 7.03 -8.61 0.98
C VAL A 4 5.55 -8.95 0.73
N SER A 5 4.92 -9.66 1.65
CA SER A 5 3.52 -10.10 1.54
C SER A 5 2.90 -10.39 2.91
N ASN A 6 1.63 -10.75 2.94
CA ASN A 6 0.89 -11.17 4.14
C ASN A 6 1.27 -12.59 4.62
N GLU A 7 2.06 -13.30 3.84
CA GLU A 7 2.47 -14.68 4.07
C GLU A 7 3.92 -14.94 3.62
N THR A 8 4.54 -15.94 4.26
CA THR A 8 5.88 -16.40 3.90
C THR A 8 5.78 -17.68 3.07
N ARG A 9 6.25 -17.64 1.83
CA ARG A 9 6.25 -18.78 0.90
C ARG A 9 7.59 -18.88 0.19
N ALA A 10 7.98 -20.11 -0.14
CA ALA A 10 9.25 -20.37 -0.83
C ALA A 10 9.28 -19.83 -2.27
N ALA A 11 8.13 -19.80 -2.95
CA ALA A 11 8.03 -19.32 -4.33
C ALA A 11 6.58 -18.95 -4.66
N VAL A 12 6.37 -17.74 -5.17
CA VAL A 12 5.10 -17.22 -5.69
C VAL A 12 5.38 -16.63 -7.08
N PRO A 13 4.54 -16.92 -8.10
CA PRO A 13 4.76 -16.37 -9.44
C PRO A 13 4.53 -14.86 -9.45
N LEU A 14 5.52 -14.11 -9.93
CA LEU A 14 5.34 -12.71 -10.28
C LEU A 14 4.61 -12.59 -11.61
N ARG A 15 3.78 -11.54 -11.72
CA ARG A 15 3.05 -11.20 -12.94
C ARG A 15 3.46 -9.84 -13.43
N GLY A 16 3.53 -9.67 -14.75
CA GLY A 16 4.03 -8.44 -15.37
C GLY A 16 5.55 -8.46 -15.55
N LEU A 17 6.10 -7.34 -16.02
CA LEU A 17 7.52 -7.18 -16.34
C LEU A 17 8.09 -5.93 -15.67
N GLU A 18 9.40 -5.94 -15.45
CA GLU A 18 10.18 -4.79 -14.98
C GLU A 18 9.56 -4.11 -13.74
N ASN A 19 9.38 -2.79 -13.78
CA ASN A 19 8.79 -1.99 -12.72
C ASN A 19 7.27 -2.16 -12.62
N GLN A 20 6.65 -3.13 -13.30
CA GLN A 20 5.23 -3.46 -13.18
C GLN A 20 5.00 -4.89 -12.70
N ALA A 21 6.10 -5.59 -12.38
CA ALA A 21 6.06 -6.91 -11.78
C ALA A 21 5.39 -6.85 -10.41
N SER A 22 4.32 -7.62 -10.23
CA SER A 22 3.46 -7.56 -9.05
C SER A 22 3.05 -8.95 -8.59
N LEU A 23 2.83 -9.07 -7.29
CA LEU A 23 2.21 -10.23 -6.64
C LEU A 23 0.70 -10.06 -6.44
N SER A 24 0.14 -8.93 -6.88
CA SER A 24 -1.27 -8.61 -6.63
C SER A 24 -2.18 -9.74 -7.12
N PRO A 25 -3.05 -10.27 -6.24
CA PRO A 25 -4.03 -11.30 -6.60
C PRO A 25 -5.16 -10.72 -7.46
N HIS A 26 -5.20 -9.41 -7.66
CA HIS A 26 -6.29 -8.71 -8.34
C HIS A 26 -6.06 -8.52 -9.83
N ILE A 27 -4.89 -8.91 -10.34
CA ILE A 27 -4.61 -8.96 -11.78
C ILE A 27 -5.45 -10.11 -12.36
N PRO A 28 -6.41 -9.87 -13.29
CA PRO A 28 -7.23 -10.94 -13.84
C PRO A 28 -6.43 -11.93 -14.68
N GLU A 29 -6.86 -13.19 -14.70
CA GLU A 29 -6.42 -14.16 -15.70
C GLU A 29 -6.96 -13.73 -17.08
N GLY A 30 -6.10 -13.62 -18.08
CA GLY A 30 -6.50 -13.19 -19.43
C GLY A 30 -6.65 -11.68 -19.62
N THR A 31 -6.10 -10.86 -18.71
CA THR A 31 -6.00 -9.41 -18.91
C THR A 31 -5.37 -9.07 -20.27
N THR A 32 -5.87 -8.00 -20.90
CA THR A 32 -5.33 -7.46 -22.16
C THR A 32 -4.36 -6.29 -21.93
N SER A 33 -4.08 -5.97 -20.66
CA SER A 33 -3.16 -4.89 -20.31
C SER A 33 -1.78 -5.14 -20.94
N PRO A 34 -1.15 -4.15 -21.60
CA PRO A 34 0.16 -4.33 -22.23
C PRO A 34 1.25 -4.75 -21.23
N ASP A 35 1.10 -4.34 -19.96
CA ASP A 35 2.02 -4.67 -18.86
C ASP A 35 2.01 -6.19 -18.54
N TYR A 36 0.91 -6.88 -18.86
CA TYR A 36 0.64 -8.27 -18.47
C TYR A 36 0.32 -9.21 -19.65
N VAL A 37 0.03 -8.69 -20.84
CA VAL A 37 -0.35 -9.51 -22.02
C VAL A 37 0.82 -10.30 -22.60
N ARG A 38 2.05 -9.83 -22.38
CA ARG A 38 3.29 -10.54 -22.75
C ARG A 38 3.87 -11.34 -21.59
N GLU A 39 3.03 -11.77 -20.66
CA GLU A 39 3.49 -12.63 -19.58
C GLU A 39 4.17 -13.88 -20.16
N PRO A 40 5.32 -14.30 -19.60
CA PRO A 40 5.96 -15.55 -19.97
C PRO A 40 4.96 -16.72 -19.82
N ALA A 41 5.18 -17.80 -20.57
CA ALA A 41 4.43 -19.03 -20.35
C ALA A 41 4.51 -19.41 -18.86
N PRO A 42 3.52 -20.10 -18.28
CA PRO A 42 3.49 -20.37 -16.83
C PRO A 42 4.77 -20.97 -16.24
N GLY A 43 5.56 -21.72 -17.02
CA GLY A 43 6.85 -22.28 -16.60
C GLY A 43 8.05 -21.32 -16.69
N ASP A 44 7.90 -20.19 -17.37
CA ASP A 44 8.93 -19.16 -17.57
C ASP A 44 8.71 -17.94 -16.67
N ARG A 45 7.65 -17.94 -15.84
CA ARG A 45 7.38 -16.84 -14.91
C ARG A 45 8.47 -16.76 -13.86
N GLU A 46 8.91 -15.55 -13.57
CA GLU A 46 9.81 -15.31 -12.45
C GLU A 46 9.09 -15.70 -11.14
N MET A 47 9.78 -16.48 -10.32
CA MET A 47 9.29 -16.90 -9.02
C MET A 47 10.00 -16.11 -7.93
N ALA A 48 9.24 -15.47 -7.05
CA ALA A 48 9.78 -14.75 -5.90
C ALA A 48 9.40 -15.45 -4.59
N PRO A 49 10.33 -15.69 -3.66
CA PRO A 49 9.94 -16.03 -2.30
C PRO A 49 9.25 -14.82 -1.66
N THR A 50 8.23 -15.06 -0.85
CA THR A 50 7.55 -14.02 -0.07
C THR A 50 7.94 -14.09 1.40
N LEU A 51 7.97 -12.95 2.07
CA LEU A 51 8.29 -12.83 3.48
C LEU A 51 7.38 -11.77 4.14
N ARG A 52 6.84 -12.11 5.32
CA ARG A 52 6.17 -11.11 6.15
C ARG A 52 7.16 -10.11 6.73
N LEU A 53 6.80 -8.83 6.72
CA LEU A 53 7.60 -7.75 7.31
C LEU A 53 7.84 -7.95 8.81
N ASP A 54 6.87 -8.50 9.55
CA ASP A 54 7.06 -8.85 10.97
C ASP A 54 8.23 -9.82 11.18
N ILE A 55 8.32 -10.86 10.32
CA ILE A 55 9.39 -11.86 10.39
C ILE A 55 10.72 -11.22 10.01
N PHE A 56 10.75 -10.46 8.92
CA PHE A 56 11.94 -9.73 8.51
C PHE A 56 12.45 -8.81 9.62
N ALA A 57 11.59 -8.03 10.27
CA ALA A 57 12.00 -7.14 11.35
C ALA A 57 12.59 -7.90 12.53
N ASN A 58 12.02 -9.05 12.89
CA ASN A 58 12.52 -9.88 13.98
C ASN A 58 13.86 -10.55 13.64
N GLU A 59 14.00 -11.14 12.45
CA GLU A 59 15.23 -11.80 12.01
C GLU A 59 16.43 -10.85 11.96
N TYR A 60 16.19 -9.61 11.55
CA TYR A 60 17.23 -8.59 11.42
C TYR A 60 17.38 -7.74 12.69
N GLY A 61 16.64 -8.04 13.76
CA GLY A 61 16.68 -7.29 15.01
C GLY A 61 16.34 -5.81 14.86
N LEU A 62 15.48 -5.46 13.90
CA LEU A 62 15.00 -4.09 13.72
C LEU A 62 14.21 -3.71 14.96
N GLY A 63 14.50 -2.54 15.54
CA GLY A 63 13.78 -1.99 16.69
C GLY A 63 12.52 -1.23 16.26
N ASP A 64 12.38 0.00 16.74
CA ASP A 64 11.36 0.92 16.25
C ASP A 64 11.79 1.53 14.91
N VAL A 65 10.83 1.68 14.01
CA VAL A 65 10.98 2.15 12.64
C VAL A 65 10.42 3.55 12.54
N LEU A 66 11.28 4.51 12.21
CA LEU A 66 10.84 5.90 12.00
C LEU A 66 9.92 6.01 10.78
N LEU A 67 10.30 5.40 9.67
CA LEU A 67 9.57 5.43 8.41
C LEU A 67 9.59 4.06 7.74
N MET A 68 8.42 3.54 7.41
CA MET A 68 8.23 2.37 6.56
C MET A 68 7.63 2.84 5.23
N LYS A 69 8.30 2.57 4.11
CA LYS A 69 7.72 2.78 2.77
C LYS A 69 7.34 1.43 2.16
N ILE A 70 6.12 1.32 1.68
CA ILE A 70 5.57 0.22 0.90
C ILE A 70 5.24 0.76 -0.48
N ASP A 71 5.70 0.04 -1.50
CA ASP A 71 5.58 0.41 -2.91
C ASP A 71 5.73 -0.91 -3.67
N THR A 72 4.64 -1.67 -3.75
CA THR A 72 4.65 -3.08 -4.17
C THR A 72 3.74 -3.33 -5.38
N GLU A 73 3.62 -2.33 -6.25
CA GLU A 73 2.90 -2.40 -7.52
C GLU A 73 1.48 -2.98 -7.34
N GLY A 74 0.76 -2.47 -6.33
CA GLY A 74 -0.61 -2.86 -5.98
C GLY A 74 -0.73 -4.08 -5.06
N HIS A 75 0.37 -4.61 -4.54
CA HIS A 75 0.39 -5.61 -3.46
C HIS A 75 0.53 -4.97 -2.06
N ASP A 76 0.23 -3.66 -1.97
CA ASP A 76 0.57 -2.83 -0.82
C ASP A 76 -0.24 -3.22 0.42
N PHE A 77 -1.50 -3.62 0.25
CA PHE A 77 -2.33 -4.03 1.37
C PHE A 77 -1.88 -5.36 1.98
N GLU A 78 -1.50 -6.33 1.16
CA GLU A 78 -0.92 -7.58 1.62
C GLU A 78 0.42 -7.34 2.33
N ALA A 79 1.25 -6.43 1.83
CA ALA A 79 2.46 -6.02 2.54
C ALA A 79 2.15 -5.39 3.90
N LEU A 80 1.11 -4.54 4.01
CA LEU A 80 0.63 -3.99 5.29
C LEU A 80 0.16 -5.09 6.25
N GLN A 81 -0.57 -6.09 5.76
CA GLN A 81 -0.96 -7.25 6.55
C GLN A 81 0.27 -8.05 7.03
N GLY A 82 1.32 -8.12 6.21
CA GLY A 82 2.60 -8.72 6.57
C GLY A 82 3.34 -7.98 7.69
N ALA A 83 3.01 -6.71 7.93
CA ALA A 83 3.55 -5.84 8.99
C ALA A 83 2.56 -5.67 10.17
N GLU A 84 1.52 -6.50 10.27
CA GLU A 84 0.45 -6.28 11.24
C GLU A 84 0.95 -6.23 12.69
N GLY A 85 1.93 -7.08 13.06
CA GLY A 85 2.55 -7.06 14.38
C GLY A 85 3.24 -5.73 14.66
N LEU A 86 4.11 -5.29 13.76
CA LEU A 86 4.82 -4.00 13.85
C LEU A 86 3.86 -2.82 14.01
N LEU A 87 2.76 -2.82 13.24
CA LEU A 87 1.77 -1.74 13.27
C LEU A 87 0.94 -1.76 14.56
N ARG A 88 0.50 -2.94 15.03
CA ARG A 88 -0.27 -3.07 16.29
C ARG A 88 0.55 -2.75 17.52
N GLU A 89 1.82 -3.15 17.52
CA GLU A 89 2.79 -2.84 18.58
C GLU A 89 3.26 -1.38 18.53
N ARG A 90 2.78 -0.59 17.54
CA ARG A 90 3.17 0.81 17.31
C ARG A 90 4.66 1.00 17.18
N ARG A 91 5.34 0.05 16.55
CA ARG A 91 6.78 0.09 16.27
C ARG A 91 7.11 0.88 15.01
N VAL A 92 6.11 1.43 14.33
CA VAL A 92 6.27 2.23 13.10
C VAL A 92 5.70 3.62 13.35
N ALA A 93 6.54 4.65 13.32
CA ALA A 93 6.11 6.02 13.56
C ALA A 93 5.39 6.62 12.35
N ALA A 94 5.96 6.45 11.17
CA ALA A 94 5.38 6.86 9.90
C ALA A 94 5.39 5.70 8.90
N LEU A 95 4.34 5.60 8.11
CA LEU A 95 4.16 4.64 7.05
C LEU A 95 3.77 5.40 5.79
N THR A 96 4.34 5.07 4.64
CA THR A 96 3.84 5.49 3.34
C THR A 96 3.55 4.28 2.48
N PHE A 97 2.42 4.29 1.77
CA PHE A 97 2.04 3.25 0.82
C PHE A 97 1.45 3.87 -0.45
N GLU A 98 1.58 3.18 -1.58
CA GLU A 98 1.04 3.67 -2.85
C GLU A 98 -0.38 3.13 -3.08
N ILE A 99 -1.28 3.98 -3.58
CA ILE A 99 -2.52 3.53 -4.24
C ILE A 99 -2.21 3.30 -5.71
N ALA A 100 -2.18 2.03 -6.12
CA ALA A 100 -1.80 1.62 -7.46
C ALA A 100 -2.99 1.04 -8.26
N GLY A 101 -2.85 1.03 -9.59
CA GLY A 101 -3.85 0.47 -10.51
C GLY A 101 -4.13 -1.01 -10.29
N GLN A 102 -3.19 -1.77 -9.74
CA GLN A 102 -3.28 -3.21 -9.53
C GLN A 102 -3.87 -3.60 -8.18
N MET A 103 -4.21 -2.62 -7.33
CA MET A 103 -4.60 -2.86 -5.94
C MET A 103 -5.94 -3.57 -5.77
N ASN A 104 -6.87 -3.44 -6.72
CA ASN A 104 -8.10 -4.21 -6.76
C ASN A 104 -8.60 -4.34 -8.20
N SER A 105 -9.61 -5.19 -8.40
CA SER A 105 -10.15 -5.48 -9.74
C SER A 105 -10.80 -4.27 -10.42
N ASP A 106 -11.39 -3.34 -9.67
CA ASP A 106 -11.99 -2.13 -10.22
C ASP A 106 -10.92 -1.15 -10.70
N PHE A 107 -9.88 -0.93 -9.91
CA PHE A 107 -8.75 -0.07 -10.28
C PHE A 107 -8.02 -0.65 -11.49
N PHE A 108 -7.83 -1.97 -11.50
CA PHE A 108 -7.12 -2.65 -12.58
C PHE A 108 -7.87 -2.48 -13.90
N ARG A 109 -9.17 -2.70 -13.90
CA ARG A 109 -10.01 -2.49 -15.08
C ARG A 109 -9.99 -1.03 -15.56
N ILE A 110 -9.96 -0.05 -14.64
CA ILE A 110 -9.98 1.37 -14.99
C ILE A 110 -8.62 1.84 -15.55
N HIS A 111 -7.51 1.38 -14.98
CA HIS A 111 -6.17 1.94 -15.24
C HIS A 111 -5.23 1.03 -16.04
N LYS A 112 -5.39 -0.29 -15.93
CA LYS A 112 -4.48 -1.27 -16.57
C LYS A 112 -5.07 -1.89 -17.83
N GLU A 113 -6.37 -2.15 -17.85
CA GLU A 113 -7.05 -2.68 -19.04
C GLU A 113 -7.51 -1.58 -20.01
N ARG A 114 -7.36 -0.32 -19.61
CA ARG A 114 -7.62 0.82 -20.48
C ARG A 114 -6.51 0.92 -21.52
N HIS A 115 -6.78 0.43 -22.73
CA HIS A 115 -5.98 0.81 -23.89
C HIS A 115 -6.17 2.32 -24.17
N PHE A 116 -5.09 3.00 -24.55
CA PHE A 116 -5.14 4.32 -25.17
C PHE A 116 -6.01 4.24 -26.44
N GLY A 117 -7.34 4.40 -26.31
CA GLY A 117 -8.27 4.35 -27.44
C GLY A 117 -9.64 3.74 -27.20
N HIS A 118 -9.87 3.01 -26.09
CA HIS A 118 -11.21 2.49 -25.79
C HIS A 118 -12.06 3.50 -24.99
N PRO A 119 -13.36 3.63 -25.30
CA PRO A 119 -14.27 4.46 -24.53
C PRO A 119 -14.26 4.01 -23.07
N LEU A 120 -14.24 4.97 -22.13
CA LEU A 120 -14.42 4.66 -20.72
C LEU A 120 -15.73 3.87 -20.57
N PRO A 121 -15.74 2.74 -19.84
CA PRO A 121 -17.00 2.15 -19.46
C PRO A 121 -17.83 3.24 -18.77
N PRO A 122 -19.16 3.31 -19.06
CA PRO A 122 -20.04 4.28 -18.43
C PRO A 122 -19.74 4.31 -16.95
N ARG A 123 -19.69 5.51 -16.34
CA ARG A 123 -19.46 5.68 -14.89
C ARG A 123 -20.29 4.61 -14.20
N GLN A 124 -19.61 3.62 -13.61
CA GLN A 124 -20.30 2.42 -13.17
C GLN A 124 -21.27 2.87 -12.09
N ARG A 125 -22.57 2.67 -12.34
CA ARG A 125 -23.62 3.10 -11.41
C ARG A 125 -23.54 2.23 -10.14
N ARG A 126 -23.29 2.89 -9.00
CA ARG A 126 -23.74 2.61 -7.61
C ARG A 126 -23.46 1.20 -7.04
N GLY A 127 -22.25 0.66 -7.21
CA GLY A 127 -21.73 -0.41 -6.35
C GLY A 127 -20.62 0.13 -5.44
N PRO A 128 -20.37 -0.47 -4.26
CA PRO A 128 -19.13 -0.22 -3.55
C PRO A 128 -17.94 -0.67 -4.42
N LEU A 129 -16.82 0.06 -4.35
CA LEU A 129 -15.57 -0.34 -5.00
C LEU A 129 -15.08 -1.65 -4.39
N ALA A 130 -14.44 -2.49 -5.21
CA ALA A 130 -13.70 -3.64 -4.74
C ALA A 130 -12.68 -3.24 -3.67
N GLU A 131 -12.47 -4.12 -2.69
CA GLU A 131 -11.44 -3.96 -1.67
C GLU A 131 -10.19 -4.79 -2.05
N PRO A 132 -8.99 -4.33 -1.67
CA PRO A 132 -8.70 -3.10 -0.93
C PRO A 132 -8.85 -1.83 -1.80
N ASN A 133 -9.49 -0.81 -1.25
CA ASN A 133 -9.54 0.55 -1.79
C ASN A 133 -9.04 1.54 -0.72
N LEU A 134 -8.91 2.83 -1.05
CA LEU A 134 -8.31 3.79 -0.13
C LEU A 134 -9.09 3.89 1.18
N ARG A 135 -10.42 4.01 1.10
CA ARG A 135 -11.28 4.11 2.28
C ARG A 135 -11.11 2.90 3.19
N PHE A 136 -11.05 1.71 2.61
CA PHE A 136 -10.84 0.48 3.35
C PHE A 136 -9.47 0.47 4.06
N MET A 137 -8.39 0.78 3.34
CA MET A 137 -7.04 0.79 3.92
C MET A 137 -6.88 1.85 5.01
N VAL A 138 -7.44 3.05 4.82
CA VAL A 138 -7.42 4.11 5.84
C VAL A 138 -8.18 3.71 7.09
N ARG A 139 -9.34 3.04 6.96
CA ARG A 139 -10.06 2.49 8.12
C ARG A 139 -9.25 1.41 8.82
N TRP A 140 -8.67 0.49 8.07
CA TRP A 140 -7.84 -0.59 8.61
C TRP A 140 -6.62 -0.05 9.38
N LEU A 141 -5.99 1.02 8.91
CA LEU A 141 -4.92 1.73 9.62
C LEU A 141 -5.44 2.53 10.81
N GLY A 142 -6.62 3.16 10.68
CA GLY A 142 -7.29 3.89 11.74
C GLY A 142 -7.59 3.04 12.98
N ASP A 143 -8.01 1.80 12.76
CA ASP A 143 -8.23 0.78 13.80
C ASP A 143 -6.92 0.35 14.50
N ARG A 144 -5.77 0.65 13.89
CA ARG A 144 -4.42 0.40 14.42
C ARG A 144 -3.77 1.65 14.99
N GLY A 145 -4.53 2.75 15.12
CA GLY A 145 -4.05 3.97 15.76
C GLY A 145 -3.27 4.91 14.84
N PHE A 146 -3.46 4.81 13.52
CA PHE A 146 -2.86 5.73 12.56
C PHE A 146 -3.87 6.76 12.05
N ASP A 147 -3.38 7.98 11.79
CA ASP A 147 -4.09 8.99 11.00
C ASP A 147 -3.45 9.07 9.62
N SER A 148 -4.28 9.02 8.58
CA SER A 148 -3.82 8.95 7.19
C SER A 148 -4.07 10.26 6.44
N PHE A 149 -3.17 10.56 5.51
CA PHE A 149 -3.15 11.76 4.69
C PHE A 149 -2.79 11.39 3.25
N LEU A 150 -3.50 11.93 2.28
CA LEU A 150 -3.03 11.90 0.90
C LEU A 150 -1.82 12.84 0.79
N LEU A 151 -0.73 12.34 0.22
CA LEU A 151 0.51 13.09 0.08
C LEU A 151 0.48 13.91 -1.21
N GLY A 152 0.27 15.22 -1.09
CA GLY A 152 0.45 16.17 -2.18
C GLY A 152 1.86 16.76 -2.20
N SER A 153 2.23 17.40 -3.31
CA SER A 153 3.57 18.00 -3.47
C SER A 153 3.93 19.08 -2.45
N ARG A 154 2.92 19.73 -1.86
CA ARG A 154 3.08 20.81 -0.87
C ARG A 154 2.05 20.78 0.26
N SER A 155 1.25 19.71 0.34
CA SER A 155 0.10 19.64 1.25
C SER A 155 -0.17 18.21 1.68
N LEU A 156 -0.59 18.05 2.93
CA LEU A 156 -1.19 16.83 3.43
C LEU A 156 -2.71 17.01 3.46
N VAL A 157 -3.45 16.14 2.79
CA VAL A 157 -4.91 16.16 2.80
C VAL A 157 -5.42 15.06 3.74
N PRO A 158 -6.07 15.39 4.87
CA PRO A 158 -6.52 14.37 5.82
C PRO A 158 -7.56 13.44 5.21
N LEU A 159 -7.38 12.14 5.43
CA LEU A 159 -8.26 11.07 4.96
C LEU A 159 -9.17 10.53 6.07
N VAL A 160 -9.40 11.29 7.14
CA VAL A 160 -10.10 10.82 8.34
C VAL A 160 -11.36 11.64 8.66
N GLY A 161 -12.38 10.96 9.18
CA GLY A 161 -13.59 11.59 9.73
C GLY A 161 -14.32 12.49 8.75
N ILE A 162 -14.63 13.71 9.19
CA ILE A 162 -15.40 14.70 8.42
C ILE A 162 -14.65 15.27 7.21
N TRP A 163 -13.33 15.05 7.14
CA TRP A 163 -12.50 15.54 6.04
C TRP A 163 -12.49 14.60 4.85
N TRP A 164 -13.01 13.38 5.03
CA TRP A 164 -13.11 12.41 3.95
C TRP A 164 -14.05 12.92 2.84
N ASP A 165 -13.57 12.87 1.61
CA ASP A 165 -14.38 13.06 0.40
C ASP A 165 -14.23 11.84 -0.51
N THR A 166 -15.33 11.41 -1.15
CA THR A 166 -15.30 10.25 -2.06
C THR A 166 -14.37 10.47 -3.25
N SER A 167 -14.12 11.73 -3.67
CA SER A 167 -13.16 12.05 -4.74
C SER A 167 -11.70 11.68 -4.41
N TYR A 168 -11.39 11.34 -3.15
CA TYR A 168 -10.07 10.81 -2.76
C TYR A 168 -9.86 9.36 -3.18
N GLU A 169 -10.89 8.63 -3.59
CA GLU A 169 -10.73 7.36 -4.33
C GLU A 169 -10.22 7.66 -5.75
N VAL A 170 -9.02 8.26 -5.85
CA VAL A 170 -8.53 8.95 -7.06
C VAL A 170 -8.53 8.00 -8.26
N CYS A 171 -8.13 6.75 -8.03
CA CYS A 171 -8.14 5.70 -9.04
C CYS A 171 -9.52 5.39 -9.62
N ALA A 172 -10.62 5.56 -8.87
CA ALA A 172 -11.96 5.32 -9.38
C ALA A 172 -12.68 6.59 -9.84
N GLU A 173 -12.53 7.67 -9.06
CA GLU A 173 -13.36 8.88 -9.16
C GLU A 173 -12.72 9.98 -10.01
N ARG A 174 -11.39 9.99 -10.12
CA ARG A 174 -10.61 10.99 -10.86
C ARG A 174 -9.84 10.33 -12.01
N ARG A 175 -10.60 9.78 -12.97
CA ARG A 175 -10.08 9.08 -14.15
C ARG A 175 -9.27 9.97 -15.11
N ASP A 176 -9.29 11.28 -14.88
CA ASP A 176 -8.46 12.30 -15.52
C ASP A 176 -7.03 12.35 -14.96
N LEU A 177 -6.80 11.71 -13.82
CA LEU A 177 -5.52 11.67 -13.11
C LEU A 177 -4.90 10.27 -13.19
N PRO A 178 -3.56 10.15 -13.06
CA PRO A 178 -2.90 8.84 -12.97
C PRO A 178 -3.25 8.14 -11.65
N CYS A 179 -3.08 6.81 -11.55
CA CYS A 179 -3.39 6.02 -10.35
C CYS A 179 -2.11 5.49 -9.70
N TRP A 180 -1.39 6.39 -9.05
CA TRP A 180 -0.13 6.14 -8.32
C TRP A 180 0.09 7.25 -7.28
N TYR A 181 -0.70 7.23 -6.21
CA TYR A 181 -0.61 8.27 -5.18
C TYR A 181 -0.14 7.70 -3.85
N ASP A 182 0.84 8.36 -3.27
CA ASP A 182 1.31 8.05 -1.93
C ASP A 182 0.31 8.51 -0.86
N VAL A 183 0.14 7.67 0.15
CA VAL A 183 -0.60 7.97 1.37
C VAL A 183 0.38 7.91 2.53
N LEU A 184 0.45 9.00 3.30
CA LEU A 184 1.20 9.05 4.55
C LEU A 184 0.27 8.69 5.70
N ALA A 185 0.65 7.70 6.50
CA ALA A 185 0.00 7.34 7.75
C ALA A 185 0.95 7.60 8.92
N LEU A 186 0.48 8.34 9.92
CA LEU A 186 1.23 8.70 11.12
C LEU A 186 0.60 8.02 12.33
N THR A 187 1.42 7.40 13.19
CA THR A 187 0.91 6.86 14.45
C THR A 187 0.42 8.00 15.35
N ARG A 188 -0.71 7.80 16.03
CA ARG A 188 -1.24 8.74 17.04
C ARG A 188 -0.39 8.80 18.30
N ALA A 189 0.45 7.80 18.53
CA ALA A 189 1.37 7.72 19.66
C ALA A 189 2.73 7.21 19.16
N LEU A 190 3.75 8.05 19.30
CA LEU A 190 5.11 7.70 18.87
C LEU A 190 5.64 6.53 19.70
N PRO A 191 6.50 5.66 19.11
CA PRO A 191 7.25 4.68 19.88
C PRO A 191 8.12 5.37 20.94
N ASP A 192 8.26 4.76 22.11
CA ASP A 192 8.99 5.34 23.25
C ASP A 192 10.45 5.69 22.91
N SER A 193 11.08 4.89 22.04
CA SER A 193 12.46 5.13 21.61
C SER A 193 12.60 6.34 20.66
N ILE A 194 11.52 6.79 20.03
CA ILE A 194 11.50 7.94 19.10
C ILE A 194 11.01 9.21 19.81
N GLY A 195 10.06 9.07 20.75
CA GLY A 195 9.44 10.20 21.46
C GLY A 195 10.28 10.84 22.57
N SER A 196 11.37 10.22 23.01
CA SER A 196 12.15 10.64 24.18
C SER A 196 13.20 11.75 23.93
N GLY A 197 13.17 12.40 22.75
CA GLY A 197 14.11 13.46 22.34
C GLY A 197 13.99 14.82 23.06
N GLY A 198 13.16 14.98 24.11
CA GLY A 198 12.98 16.27 24.77
C GLY A 198 12.57 16.16 26.23
N GLY A 199 13.55 16.15 27.14
CA GLY A 199 13.27 16.17 28.58
C GLY A 199 14.40 15.76 29.51
N ARG A 200 15.66 16.15 29.26
CA ARG A 200 16.66 16.29 30.33
C ARG A 200 16.96 17.77 30.52
N SER A 201 16.27 18.39 31.47
CA SER A 201 16.70 19.64 32.09
C SER A 201 16.69 19.47 33.60
N GLY A 202 17.89 19.53 34.18
CA GLY A 202 18.13 20.13 35.50
C GLY A 202 17.67 19.36 36.73
N GLY A 203 18.61 18.66 37.35
CA GLY A 203 18.48 18.12 38.70
C GLY A 203 19.84 17.71 39.23
N SER A 204 20.77 18.67 39.25
CA SER A 204 21.92 18.61 40.15
C SER A 204 21.39 18.77 41.57
N ASP A 205 21.57 17.76 42.40
CA ASP A 205 21.68 17.98 43.84
C ASP A 205 22.89 17.21 44.37
N VAL A 206 23.60 17.95 45.20
CA VAL A 206 24.87 17.69 45.89
C VAL A 206 24.66 16.70 47.03
#